data_AF-A0A223S781-F1
#
_entry.id   AF-A0A223S781-F1
#
_cell.length_a   1.000
_cell.length_b   1.000
_cell.length_c   1.000
_cell.angle_alpha   90.00
_cell.angle_beta   90.00
_cell.angle_gamma   90.00
#
_symmetry.space_group_name_H-M   'P 1'
#
loop_
_entity.id
_entity.type
_entity.pdbx_description
1 polymer ?
#
loop_
_entity_poly.entity_id
_entity_poly.type
_entity_poly.pdbx_seq_one_letter_code
_entity_poly.pdbx_strand_id
1 'polypeptide(L)'
;MPPVENGGPPIRNTRHPVGVRITAALLGVAGLILGPIGYLNAVAADADSAAEWYTLGFGAAVGLPLLAAAITTVAGDRAAARWSLTLLLWPIAYITAIHLLAAA
;
A
#
# COMPACT_ATOMS: atom_id res chain seq x y z
N MET A 1 40.41 22.43 -5.73
CA MET A 1 39.51 21.32 -5.39
C MET A 1 38.70 20.99 -6.64
N PRO A 2 38.76 19.76 -7.18
CA PRO A 2 37.87 19.40 -8.27
C PRO A 2 36.42 19.37 -7.76
N PRO A 3 35.41 19.57 -8.63
CA PRO A 3 34.00 19.53 -8.25
C PRO A 3 33.62 18.13 -7.77
N VAL A 4 32.76 18.04 -6.77
CA VAL A 4 32.15 16.76 -6.35
C VAL A 4 31.22 16.30 -7.47
N GLU A 5 31.62 15.25 -8.18
CA GLU A 5 30.89 14.65 -9.29
C GLU A 5 29.68 13.86 -8.75
N ASN A 6 28.58 14.57 -8.49
CA ASN A 6 27.28 14.00 -8.13
C ASN A 6 26.57 13.40 -9.36
N GLY A 7 27.15 12.36 -9.98
CA GLY A 7 26.62 11.87 -11.25
C GLY A 7 27.13 10.51 -11.72
N GLY A 8 27.74 9.70 -10.85
CA GLY A 8 28.08 8.33 -11.21
C GLY A 8 26.83 7.60 -11.76
N PRO A 9 26.94 6.89 -12.90
CA PRO A 9 25.80 6.21 -13.50
C PRO A 9 25.16 5.32 -12.44
N PRO A 10 23.81 5.29 -12.33
CA PRO A 10 23.15 4.53 -11.29
C PRO A 10 23.67 3.10 -11.38
N ILE A 11 24.39 2.67 -10.35
CA ILE A 11 24.83 1.28 -10.20
C ILE A 11 23.52 0.51 -10.16
N ARG A 12 23.18 -0.11 -11.29
CA ARG A 12 21.99 -0.93 -11.41
C ARG A 12 22.13 -1.99 -10.32
N ASN A 13 21.37 -1.83 -9.24
CA ASN A 13 21.37 -2.79 -8.14
C ASN A 13 20.70 -4.05 -8.68
N THR A 14 21.48 -4.88 -9.35
CA THR A 14 21.07 -6.15 -9.97
C THR A 14 20.88 -7.24 -8.92
N ARG A 15 21.22 -6.97 -7.66
CA ARG A 15 21.02 -7.90 -6.55
C ARG A 15 19.56 -7.82 -6.08
N HIS A 16 18.77 -8.66 -6.74
CA HIS A 16 17.46 -9.19 -6.35
C HIS A 16 16.17 -8.38 -6.62
N PRO A 17 15.84 -8.08 -7.90
CA PRO A 17 14.51 -7.55 -8.27
C PRO A 17 13.36 -8.43 -7.78
N VAL A 18 13.60 -9.74 -7.59
CA VAL A 18 12.61 -10.68 -7.05
C VAL A 18 12.28 -10.37 -5.58
N GLY A 19 13.25 -9.97 -4.76
CA GLY A 19 13.01 -9.70 -3.34
C GLY A 19 12.08 -8.50 -3.16
N VAL A 20 12.35 -7.40 -3.88
CA VAL A 20 11.50 -6.20 -3.87
C VAL A 20 10.09 -6.51 -4.36
N ARG A 21 9.95 -7.32 -5.42
CA ARG A 21 8.63 -7.72 -5.94
C ARG A 21 7.86 -8.57 -4.95
N ILE A 22 8.51 -9.53 -4.28
CA ILE A 22 7.88 -10.34 -3.22
C ILE A 22 7.42 -9.42 -2.09
N THR A 23 8.28 -8.52 -1.60
CA THR A 23 7.90 -7.56 -0.56
C THR A 23 6.73 -6.69 -0.99
N ALA A 24 6.76 -6.12 -2.19
CA ALA A 24 5.66 -5.30 -2.72
C ALA A 24 4.35 -6.11 -2.84
N ALA A 25 4.43 -7.37 -3.28
CA ALA A 25 3.28 -8.26 -3.33
C ALA A 25 2.71 -8.55 -1.94
N LEU A 26 3.56 -8.84 -0.94
CA LEU A 26 3.13 -9.07 0.44
C LEU A 26 2.47 -7.82 1.04
N LEU A 27 3.05 -6.64 0.81
CA LEU A 27 2.46 -5.37 1.24
C LEU A 27 1.11 -5.11 0.56
N GLY A 28 1.02 -5.38 -0.74
CA GLY A 28 -0.24 -5.26 -1.49
C GLY A 28 -1.32 -6.20 -0.96
N VAL A 29 -0.99 -7.47 -0.74
CA VAL A 29 -1.92 -8.46 -0.16
C VAL A 29 -2.35 -8.06 1.24
N ALA A 30 -1.42 -7.62 2.09
CA ALA A 30 -1.74 -7.13 3.43
C ALA A 30 -2.67 -5.90 3.37
N GLY A 31 -2.44 -4.95 2.45
CA GLY A 31 -3.33 -3.80 2.24
C GLY A 31 -4.73 -4.20 1.74
N LEU A 32 -4.81 -5.23 0.88
CA LEU A 32 -6.08 -5.77 0.38
C LEU A 32 -6.92 -6.43 1.49
N ILE A 33 -6.28 -7.07 2.47
CA ILE A 33 -6.96 -7.84 3.53
C ILE A 33 -7.24 -6.97 4.77
N LEU A 34 -6.23 -6.26 5.27
CA LEU A 34 -6.34 -5.54 6.54
C LEU A 34 -7.27 -4.31 6.44
N GLY A 35 -7.35 -3.68 5.26
CA GLY A 35 -8.27 -2.57 5.00
C GLY A 35 -9.74 -2.92 5.27
N PRO A 36 -10.31 -3.90 4.53
CA PRO A 36 -11.66 -4.37 4.75
C PRO A 36 -11.90 -4.89 6.17
N ILE A 37 -10.96 -5.63 6.76
CA ILE A 37 -11.11 -6.13 8.14
C ILE A 37 -11.20 -4.97 9.14
N GLY A 38 -10.29 -4.00 9.06
CA GLY A 38 -10.32 -2.82 9.92
C GLY A 38 -11.59 -2.00 9.74
N TYR A 39 -12.07 -1.87 8.49
CA TYR A 39 -13.31 -1.16 8.21
C TYR A 39 -14.55 -1.87 8.74
N LEU A 40 -14.65 -3.20 8.58
CA LEU A 40 -15.74 -4.00 9.13
C LEU A 40 -15.76 -3.91 10.66
N ASN A 41 -14.60 -4.00 11.31
CA ASN A 41 -14.49 -3.81 12.75
C ASN A 41 -14.90 -2.40 13.17
N ALA A 42 -14.55 -1.37 12.40
CA ALA A 42 -14.97 0.00 12.68
C ALA A 42 -16.48 0.19 12.59
N VAL A 43 -17.14 -0.44 11.62
CA VAL A 43 -18.60 -0.40 11.47
C VAL A 43 -19.31 -1.16 12.61
N ALA A 44 -18.72 -2.26 13.08
CA ALA A 44 -19.27 -3.08 14.16
C ALA A 44 -18.92 -2.59 15.57
N ALA A 45 -17.94 -1.69 15.69
CA ALA A 45 -17.43 -1.21 16.96
C ALA A 45 -18.33 -0.14 17.59
N ASP A 46 -18.33 -0.10 18.93
CA ASP A 46 -18.88 1.03 19.68
C ASP A 46 -18.08 2.32 19.40
N ALA A 47 -18.73 3.47 19.62
CA ALA A 47 -18.24 4.79 19.24
C ALA A 47 -16.80 5.08 19.68
N ASP A 48 -16.39 4.59 20.85
CA ASP A 48 -15.06 4.84 21.43
C ASP A 48 -13.92 4.09 20.69
N SER A 49 -14.21 2.97 20.01
CA SER A 49 -13.19 2.16 19.32
C SER A 49 -13.31 2.15 17.80
N ALA A 50 -14.42 2.66 17.24
CA ALA A 50 -14.63 2.75 15.80
C ALA A 50 -13.53 3.56 15.08
N ALA A 51 -13.09 4.66 15.68
CA ALA A 51 -12.04 5.51 15.13
C ALA A 51 -10.68 4.80 15.05
N GLU A 52 -10.35 3.96 16.04
CA GLU A 52 -9.10 3.20 16.08
C GLU A 52 -9.08 2.16 14.96
N TRP A 53 -10.14 1.37 14.84
CA TRP A 53 -10.29 0.37 13.78
C TRP A 53 -10.28 1.00 12.39
N TYR A 54 -10.96 2.14 12.22
CA TYR A 54 -10.95 2.87 10.95
C TYR A 54 -9.53 3.34 10.60
N THR A 55 -8.82 3.91 11.58
CA THR A 55 -7.45 4.42 11.37
C THR A 55 -6.49 3.30 11.02
N LEU A 56 -6.56 2.15 11.70
CA LEU A 56 -5.74 0.97 11.41
C LEU A 56 -6.06 0.39 10.02
N GLY A 57 -7.34 0.22 9.69
CA GLY A 57 -7.77 -0.28 8.38
C GLY A 57 -7.35 0.65 7.24
N PHE A 58 -7.63 1.95 7.37
CA PHE A 58 -7.25 2.96 6.39
C PHE A 58 -5.73 3.07 6.23
N GLY A 59 -5.00 3.08 7.35
CA GLY A 59 -3.54 3.10 7.37
C GLY A 59 -2.94 1.90 6.65
N ALA A 60 -3.50 0.70 6.83
CA ALA A 60 -3.08 -0.48 6.09
C ALA A 60 -3.42 -0.40 4.59
N ALA A 61 -4.66 -0.02 4.26
CA ALA A 61 -5.17 0.01 2.89
C ALA A 61 -4.50 1.08 2.00
N VAL A 62 -4.03 2.18 2.59
CA VAL A 62 -3.38 3.28 1.87
C VAL A 62 -1.87 3.26 2.08
N GLY A 63 -1.42 3.07 3.32
CA GLY A 63 -0.01 3.13 3.68
C GLY A 63 0.81 1.98 3.09
N LEU A 64 0.29 0.75 3.07
CA LEU A 64 1.03 -0.39 2.52
C LEU A 64 1.21 -0.29 1.00
N PRO A 65 0.20 0.11 0.20
CA PRO A 65 0.40 0.43 -1.21
C PRO A 65 1.39 1.57 -1.48
N LEU A 66 1.36 2.65 -0.68
CA LEU A 66 2.33 3.74 -0.82
C LEU A 66 3.75 3.27 -0.49
N LEU A 67 3.91 2.46 0.55
CA LEU A 67 5.20 1.85 0.90
C LEU A 67 5.71 0.94 -0.22
N ALA A 68 4.84 0.10 -0.78
CA ALA A 68 5.16 -0.76 -1.92
C ALA A 68 5.57 0.06 -3.16
N ALA A 69 4.87 1.16 -3.44
CA ALA A 69 5.21 2.08 -4.53
C ALA A 69 6.57 2.76 -4.30
N ALA A 70 6.87 3.16 -3.07
CA ALA A 70 8.15 3.79 -2.72
C ALA A 70 9.33 2.83 -2.93
N ILE A 71 9.28 1.61 -2.37
CA ILE A 71 10.38 0.63 -2.49
C ILE A 71 10.61 0.18 -3.93
N THR A 72 9.54 0.04 -4.73
CA THR A 72 9.65 -0.36 -6.15
C THR A 72 10.16 0.78 -7.03
N THR A 73 9.85 2.02 -6.67
CA THR A 73 10.44 3.22 -7.31
C THR A 73 11.94 3.30 -7.06
N VAL A 74 12.38 3.11 -5.81
CA VAL A 74 13.82 3.07 -5.45
C VAL A 74 14.54 1.92 -6.16
N ALA A 75 13.86 0.78 -6.37
CA ALA A 75 14.39 -0.37 -7.11
C ALA A 75 14.36 -0.20 -8.65
N GLY A 76 13.80 0.89 -9.17
CA GLY A 76 13.68 1.13 -10.62
C GLY A 76 12.58 0.33 -11.33
N ASP A 77 11.68 -0.35 -10.60
CA ASP A 77 10.54 -1.09 -11.16
C ASP A 77 9.30 -0.19 -11.25
N ARG A 78 9.24 0.61 -12.33
CA ARG A 78 8.13 1.55 -12.57
C ARG A 78 6.78 0.86 -12.74
N ALA A 79 6.76 -0.37 -13.24
CA ALA A 79 5.53 -1.12 -13.44
C ALA A 79 4.94 -1.54 -12.10
N ALA A 80 5.75 -2.11 -11.21
CA ALA A 80 5.33 -2.48 -9.86
C ALA A 80 4.91 -1.25 -9.03
N ALA A 81 5.57 -0.10 -9.21
CA ALA A 81 5.17 1.14 -8.56
C ALA A 81 3.77 1.60 -8.98
N ARG A 82 3.47 1.58 -10.29
CA ARG A 82 2.14 1.93 -10.81
C ARG A 82 1.06 0.97 -10.32
N TRP A 83 1.33 -0.34 -10.35
CA TRP A 83 0.40 -1.33 -9.82
C TRP A 83 0.13 -1.11 -8.32
N SER A 84 1.15 -0.79 -7.54
CA SER A 84 0.97 -0.44 -6.13
C SER A 84 0.07 0.79 -5.97
N LEU A 85 0.25 1.84 -6.80
CA LEU A 85 -0.63 3.01 -6.77
C LEU A 85 -2.07 2.70 -7.17
N THR A 86 -2.31 1.77 -8.09
CA THR A 86 -3.69 1.37 -8.45
C THR A 86 -4.44 0.75 -7.27
N LEU A 87 -3.74 0.16 -6.29
CA LEU A 87 -4.37 -0.36 -5.06
C LEU A 87 -4.97 0.75 -4.20
N LEU A 88 -4.64 2.03 -4.42
CA LEU A 88 -5.29 3.16 -3.74
C LEU A 88 -6.78 3.32 -4.11
N LEU A 89 -7.25 2.63 -5.16
CA LEU A 89 -8.67 2.54 -5.48
C LEU A 89 -9.40 1.53 -4.59
N TRP A 90 -8.68 0.65 -3.90
CA TRP A 90 -9.27 -0.42 -3.08
C TRP A 90 -10.17 0.08 -1.95
N PRO A 91 -9.81 1.13 -1.18
CA PRO A 91 -10.71 1.74 -0.19
C PRO A 91 -12.10 2.07 -0.73
N ILE A 92 -12.16 2.67 -1.90
CA ILE A 92 -13.44 3.03 -2.54
C ILE A 92 -14.23 1.74 -2.82
N ALA A 93 -13.60 0.75 -3.43
CA ALA A 93 -14.25 -0.50 -3.80
C ALA A 93 -14.85 -1.25 -2.61
N TYR A 94 -14.08 -1.49 -1.54
CA TYR A 94 -14.61 -2.26 -0.40
C TYR A 94 -15.59 -1.46 0.46
N ILE A 95 -15.41 -0.14 0.63
CA ILE A 95 -16.36 0.70 1.38
C ILE A 95 -17.72 0.69 0.69
N THR A 96 -17.73 0.90 -0.63
CA THR A 96 -18.96 0.85 -1.43
C THR A 96 -19.61 -0.52 -1.35
N ALA A 97 -18.84 -1.61 -1.52
CA ALA A 97 -19.38 -2.96 -1.42
C ALA A 97 -20.01 -3.26 -0.04
N ILE A 98 -19.35 -2.88 1.05
CA ILE A 98 -19.85 -3.09 2.41
C ILE A 98 -21.16 -2.33 2.64
N HIS A 99 -21.24 -1.08 2.19
CA HIS A 99 -22.46 -0.27 2.35
C HIS A 99 -23.61 -0.79 1.48
N LEU A 100 -23.32 -1.26 0.26
CA LEU A 100 -24.34 -1.87 -0.59
C LEU A 100 -24.86 -3.18 0.00
N LEU A 101 -23.99 -4.01 0.60
CA LEU A 101 -24.40 -5.23 1.29
C LEU A 101 -25.17 -4.95 2.58
N ALA A 102 -24.81 -3.91 3.33
CA ALA A 102 -25.50 -3.54 4.58
C ALA A 102 -26.87 -2.87 4.33
N ALA A 103 -27.07 -2.29 3.15
CA ALA A 103 -28.33 -1.66 2.75
C ALA A 103 -29.32 -2.62 2.07
N ALA A 104 -28.89 -3.85 1.75
CA ALA A 104 -29.69 -4.90 1.12
C ALA A 104 -30.34 -5.82 2.18
#